data_AF-H8KT69-F1
#
_entry.id   AF-H8KT69-F1
#
_cell.length_a   1.000
_cell.length_b   1.000
_cell.length_c   1.000
_cell.angle_alpha   90.00
_cell.angle_beta   90.00
_cell.angle_gamma   90.00
#
_symmetry.space_group_name_H-M   'P 1'
#
loop_
_entity.id
_entity.type
_entity.pdbx_description
1 polymer ?
#
loop_
_entity_poly.entity_id
_entity_poly.type
_entity_poly.pdbx_seq_one_letter_code
_entity_poly.pdbx_strand_id
1 'polypeptide(L)'
;MKKFFAFISSTLFFMACQNDHEVKFYYLEKHTKQADGFNIIHRDDSLYGNKLYETVLVRNPPATADSLKQLMLHYFDTLNNRQNKGVIFAYRSLDFYRYTSETNNFLHSTKDPYQLANVYLWDYSEAYLGNVYYQRCPNDSLKIIKTIYLNQAGQTDTLTNECLK
;
A
#
# COMPACT_ATOMS: atom_id res chain seq x y z
N MET A 1 -58.31 41.52 4.38
CA MET A 1 -56.92 41.63 4.86
C MET A 1 -56.37 40.23 5.11
N LYS A 2 -55.56 39.68 4.19
CA LYS A 2 -54.94 38.35 4.34
C LYS A 2 -53.50 38.54 4.81
N LYS A 3 -53.16 38.07 6.01
CA LYS A 3 -51.78 38.05 6.53
C LYS A 3 -51.12 36.75 6.10
N PHE A 4 -50.15 36.84 5.19
CA PHE A 4 -49.24 35.75 4.87
C PHE A 4 -48.16 35.67 5.96
N PHE A 5 -48.14 34.58 6.72
CA PHE A 5 -47.01 34.23 7.56
C PHE A 5 -45.95 33.53 6.71
N ALA A 6 -44.82 34.17 6.49
CA ALA A 6 -43.65 33.56 5.88
C ALA A 6 -42.88 32.78 6.95
N PHE A 7 -42.83 31.45 6.80
CA PHE A 7 -42.00 30.56 7.61
C PHE A 7 -40.57 30.59 7.04
N ILE A 8 -39.66 31.30 7.70
CA ILE A 8 -38.23 31.26 7.37
C ILE A 8 -37.66 29.98 7.99
N SER A 9 -37.62 28.91 7.19
CA SER A 9 -36.86 27.71 7.52
C SER A 9 -35.37 28.05 7.42
N SER A 10 -34.74 28.29 8.56
CA SER A 10 -33.30 28.44 8.68
C SER A 10 -32.66 27.07 8.52
N THR A 11 -32.32 26.73 7.27
CA THR A 11 -31.51 25.55 6.94
C THR A 11 -30.11 25.77 7.51
N LEU A 12 -29.85 25.19 8.68
CA LEU A 12 -28.51 25.01 9.24
C LEU A 12 -27.70 24.18 8.24
N PHE A 13 -26.81 24.86 7.50
CA PHE A 13 -25.71 24.25 6.77
C PHE A 13 -24.81 23.55 7.79
N PHE A 14 -25.03 22.25 8.01
CA PHE A 14 -24.01 21.36 8.55
C PHE A 14 -22.91 21.26 7.49
N MET A 15 -21.93 22.17 7.54
CA MET A 15 -20.62 21.91 6.96
C MET A 15 -20.02 20.75 7.75
N ALA A 16 -20.14 19.54 7.22
CA ALA A 16 -19.36 18.42 7.68
C ALA A 16 -17.88 18.77 7.45
N CYS A 17 -17.16 19.12 8.52
CA CYS A 17 -15.70 19.11 8.50
C CYS A 17 -15.27 17.69 8.15
N GLN A 18 -14.91 17.44 6.89
CA GLN A 18 -14.14 16.27 6.54
C GLN A 18 -12.81 16.39 7.28
N ASN A 19 -12.51 15.42 8.13
CA ASN A 19 -11.32 15.42 8.95
C ASN A 19 -10.11 15.14 8.02
N ASP A 20 -9.62 16.20 7.38
CA ASP A 20 -8.56 16.15 6.36
C ASP A 20 -7.21 15.70 6.90
N HIS A 21 -7.12 15.39 8.20
CA HIS A 21 -5.94 14.86 8.87
C HIS A 21 -5.96 13.34 9.08
N GLU A 22 -7.07 12.67 8.75
CA GLU A 22 -7.16 11.21 8.90
C GLU A 22 -6.24 10.49 7.90
N VAL A 23 -5.50 9.50 8.39
CA VAL A 23 -4.70 8.60 7.56
C VAL A 23 -5.62 7.67 6.78
N LYS A 24 -5.51 7.65 5.45
CA LYS A 24 -6.34 6.76 4.60
C LYS A 24 -5.47 5.92 3.67
N PHE A 25 -5.88 4.67 3.47
CA PHE A 25 -5.22 3.75 2.55
C PHE A 25 -6.10 3.47 1.35
N TYR A 26 -5.49 3.45 0.17
CA TYR A 26 -6.13 3.10 -1.08
C TYR A 26 -5.35 1.97 -1.75
N TYR A 27 -5.86 0.74 -1.64
CA TYR A 27 -5.25 -0.43 -2.24
C TYR A 27 -5.45 -0.41 -3.76
N LEU A 28 -4.37 -0.61 -4.51
CA LEU A 28 -4.38 -0.56 -5.97
C LEU A 28 -4.53 -1.97 -6.55
N GLU A 29 -5.75 -2.53 -6.51
CA GLU A 29 -6.03 -3.90 -7.00
C GLU A 29 -5.52 -4.15 -8.41
N LYS A 30 -5.63 -3.14 -9.29
CA LYS A 30 -5.18 -3.19 -10.68
C LYS A 30 -3.65 -3.27 -10.83
N HIS A 31 -2.90 -2.82 -9.82
CA HIS A 31 -1.44 -2.89 -9.80
C HIS A 31 -0.92 -4.17 -9.17
N THR A 32 -1.79 -4.97 -8.57
CA THR A 32 -1.42 -6.25 -7.98
C THR A 32 -0.94 -7.19 -9.07
N LYS A 33 0.32 -7.62 -8.97
CA LYS A 33 0.94 -8.60 -9.86
C LYS A 33 1.20 -9.87 -9.08
N GLN A 34 0.54 -10.95 -9.51
CA GLN A 34 0.89 -12.29 -9.11
C GLN A 34 1.73 -12.92 -10.22
N ALA A 35 2.89 -13.45 -9.86
CA ALA A 35 3.76 -14.16 -10.80
C ALA A 35 3.90 -15.60 -10.34
N ASP A 36 3.44 -16.51 -11.19
CA ASP A 36 3.67 -17.94 -11.00
C ASP A 36 5.09 -18.27 -11.48
N GLY A 37 5.77 -19.14 -10.72
CA GLY A 37 7.22 -19.34 -10.71
C GLY A 37 7.90 -19.88 -11.97
N PHE A 38 7.38 -19.64 -13.17
CA PHE A 38 8.00 -20.07 -14.43
C PHE A 38 8.57 -18.93 -15.30
N ASN A 39 8.29 -17.64 -15.03
CA ASN A 39 8.67 -16.57 -15.97
C ASN A 39 9.20 -15.25 -15.38
N ILE A 40 9.73 -15.24 -14.15
CA ILE A 40 10.48 -14.07 -13.67
C ILE A 40 11.91 -14.48 -13.32
N ILE A 41 12.79 -14.37 -14.33
CA ILE A 41 14.24 -14.44 -14.16
C ILE A 41 14.70 -13.13 -13.48
N HIS A 42 14.77 -13.15 -12.16
CA HIS A 42 15.60 -12.23 -11.39
C HIS A 42 16.61 -13.05 -10.60
N ARG A 43 17.88 -12.85 -10.95
CA ARG A 43 19.23 -13.16 -10.40
C ARG A 43 19.47 -13.93 -9.08
N ASP A 44 18.45 -14.43 -8.40
CA ASP A 44 18.56 -15.35 -7.27
C ASP A 44 17.66 -16.56 -7.53
N ASP A 45 18.27 -17.65 -7.99
CA ASP A 45 17.65 -18.94 -8.28
C ASP A 45 17.09 -19.66 -7.02
N SER A 46 16.94 -18.97 -5.89
CA SER A 46 16.64 -19.55 -4.57
C SER A 46 15.18 -19.44 -4.11
N LEU A 47 14.30 -18.75 -4.85
CA LEU A 47 12.89 -18.57 -4.47
C LEU A 47 11.93 -19.10 -5.56
N TYR A 48 11.83 -20.43 -5.66
CA TYR A 48 10.77 -21.10 -6.42
C TYR A 48 9.41 -20.92 -5.72
N GLY A 49 8.43 -20.35 -6.43
CA GLY A 49 7.03 -20.27 -5.98
C GLY A 49 6.34 -18.94 -6.34
N ASN A 50 5.05 -18.85 -6.02
CA ASN A 50 4.23 -17.70 -6.38
C ASN A 50 4.74 -16.43 -5.69
N LYS A 51 4.90 -15.35 -6.46
CA LYS A 51 5.28 -14.04 -5.95
C LYS A 51 4.08 -13.10 -6.04
N LEU A 52 3.90 -12.25 -5.02
CA LEU A 52 2.84 -11.26 -4.96
C LEU A 52 3.44 -9.87 -4.77
N TYR A 53 3.14 -8.97 -5.70
CA TYR A 53 3.54 -7.57 -5.63
C TYR A 53 2.28 -6.73 -5.59
N GLU A 54 2.16 -5.89 -4.58
CA GLU A 54 0.99 -5.09 -4.31
C GLU A 54 1.38 -3.64 -4.05
N THR A 55 0.43 -2.74 -4.23
CA THR A 55 0.68 -1.32 -3.98
C THR A 55 -0.49 -0.66 -3.28
N VAL A 56 -0.16 0.29 -2.41
CA VAL A 56 -1.13 1.11 -1.68
C VAL A 56 -0.73 2.58 -1.68
N LEU A 57 -1.72 3.45 -1.88
CA LEU A 57 -1.55 4.89 -1.67
C LEU A 57 -1.97 5.27 -0.26
N VAL A 58 -1.18 6.10 0.42
CA VAL A 58 -1.41 6.56 1.78
C VAL A 58 -1.65 8.06 1.76
N ARG A 59 -2.86 8.48 2.11
CA ARG A 59 -3.18 9.89 2.35
C ARG A 59 -2.82 10.25 3.78
N ASN A 60 -2.21 11.42 3.95
CA ASN A 60 -1.76 11.96 5.25
C ASN A 60 -0.85 11.01 6.04
N PRO A 61 0.18 10.40 5.43
CA PRO A 61 1.08 9.53 6.20
C PRO A 61 1.77 10.34 7.31
N PRO A 62 2.05 9.70 8.46
CA PRO A 62 2.75 10.36 9.55
C PRO A 62 4.14 10.83 9.11
N ALA A 63 4.61 11.91 9.73
CA ALA A 63 5.89 12.53 9.36
C ALA A 63 7.11 11.83 9.97
N THR A 64 6.93 11.08 11.07
CA THR A 64 8.02 10.39 11.76
C THR A 64 8.21 8.98 11.20
N ALA A 65 9.47 8.54 11.11
CA ALA A 65 9.82 7.21 10.61
C ALA A 65 9.19 6.08 11.46
N ASP A 66 9.19 6.22 12.79
CA ASP A 66 8.63 5.21 13.70
C ASP A 66 7.11 5.05 13.54
N SER A 67 6.38 6.16 13.44
CA SER A 67 4.92 6.10 13.24
C SER A 67 4.58 5.57 11.85
N LEU A 68 5.36 5.92 10.82
CA LEU A 68 5.20 5.40 9.47
C LEU A 68 5.46 3.88 9.42
N LYS A 69 6.53 3.42 10.08
CA LYS A 69 6.86 2.00 10.24
C LYS A 69 5.71 1.22 10.87
N GLN A 70 5.21 1.68 12.02
CA GLN A 70 4.11 1.01 12.72
C GLN A 70 2.85 0.96 11.85
N LEU A 71 2.54 2.06 11.17
CA LEU A 71 1.39 2.17 10.27
C LEU A 71 1.47 1.17 9.10
N MET A 72 2.62 1.13 8.41
CA MET A 72 2.84 0.22 7.28
C MET A 72 2.74 -1.24 7.71
N LEU A 73 3.32 -1.59 8.86
CA LEU A 73 3.25 -2.96 9.38
C LEU A 73 1.84 -3.38 9.77
N HIS A 74 1.13 -2.51 10.48
CA HIS A 74 -0.25 -2.78 10.86
C HIS A 74 -1.14 -3.01 9.63
N TYR A 75 -0.96 -2.19 8.59
CA TYR A 75 -1.73 -2.33 7.35
C TYR A 75 -1.39 -3.62 6.60
N PHE A 76 -0.10 -3.95 6.48
CA PHE A 76 0.37 -5.19 5.87
C PHE A 76 -0.21 -6.44 6.56
N ASP A 77 -0.17 -6.49 7.89
CA ASP A 77 -0.70 -7.61 8.67
C ASP A 77 -2.23 -7.70 8.57
N THR A 78 -2.92 -6.55 8.53
CA THR A 78 -4.37 -6.49 8.32
C THR A 78 -4.78 -7.04 6.95
N LEU A 79 -4.04 -6.69 5.88
CA LEU A 79 -4.27 -7.25 4.54
C LEU A 79 -4.02 -8.75 4.50
N ASN A 80 -2.95 -9.23 5.15
CA ASN A 80 -2.65 -10.65 5.23
C ASN A 80 -3.80 -11.46 5.85
N ASN A 81 -4.40 -10.92 6.91
CA ASN A 81 -5.53 -11.56 7.60
C ASN A 81 -6.84 -11.54 6.80
N ARG A 82 -7.02 -10.55 5.91
CA ARG A 82 -8.26 -10.39 5.11
C ARG A 82 -8.24 -11.11 3.77
N GLN A 83 -7.11 -11.10 3.05
CA GLN A 83 -7.08 -11.51 1.63
C GLN A 83 -6.40 -12.87 1.38
N ASN A 84 -5.51 -13.34 2.26
CA ASN A 84 -4.62 -14.47 1.95
C ASN A 84 -4.76 -15.68 2.87
N LYS A 85 -5.98 -15.95 3.38
CA LYS A 85 -6.23 -17.19 4.15
C LYS A 85 -5.96 -18.42 3.27
N GLY A 86 -4.79 -19.03 3.44
CA GLY A 86 -4.41 -20.31 2.83
C GLY A 86 -3.46 -20.21 1.62
N VAL A 87 -3.18 -19.02 1.09
CA VAL A 87 -2.17 -18.85 0.01
C VAL A 87 -0.87 -18.38 0.63
N ILE A 88 0.12 -19.27 0.66
CA ILE A 88 1.47 -18.93 1.10
C ILE A 88 2.27 -18.56 -0.15
N PHE A 89 2.67 -17.29 -0.30
CA PHE A 89 3.57 -16.87 -1.37
C PHE A 89 5.01 -17.20 -1.01
N ALA A 90 5.87 -17.44 -2.01
CA ALA A 90 7.32 -17.53 -1.80
C ALA A 90 7.91 -16.15 -1.47
N TYR A 91 7.32 -15.11 -2.05
CA TYR A 91 7.67 -13.71 -1.83
C TYR A 91 6.41 -12.85 -1.90
N ARG A 92 6.28 -11.88 -1.00
CA ARG A 92 5.23 -10.87 -1.06
C ARG A 92 5.81 -9.50 -0.73
N SER A 93 5.62 -8.50 -1.58
CA SER A 93 5.91 -7.09 -1.27
C SER A 93 4.65 -6.26 -1.35
N LEU A 94 4.49 -5.36 -0.39
CA LEU A 94 3.51 -4.29 -0.43
C LEU A 94 4.24 -2.95 -0.41
N ASP A 95 4.17 -2.25 -1.52
CA ASP A 95 4.80 -0.96 -1.71
C ASP A 95 3.83 0.16 -1.32
N PHE A 96 4.33 1.14 -0.57
CA PHE A 96 3.55 2.26 -0.07
C PHE A 96 3.99 3.55 -0.76
N TYR A 97 3.03 4.29 -1.31
CA TYR A 97 3.26 5.61 -1.91
C TYR A 97 2.35 6.65 -1.24
N ARG A 98 2.76 7.91 -1.25
CA ARG A 98 1.91 9.04 -0.85
C ARG A 98 0.75 9.16 -1.84
N TYR A 99 -0.44 9.36 -1.31
CA TYR A 99 -1.58 9.84 -2.09
C TYR A 99 -1.36 11.32 -2.39
N THR A 100 -1.20 11.67 -3.67
CA THR A 100 -1.03 13.04 -4.16
C THR A 100 -2.01 13.31 -5.31
N SER A 101 -2.04 14.53 -5.83
CA SER A 101 -2.77 14.86 -7.06
C SER A 101 -2.31 14.01 -8.25
N GLU A 102 -1.06 13.56 -8.26
CA GLU A 102 -0.44 12.81 -9.35
C GLU A 102 -0.66 11.30 -9.18
N THR A 103 -0.41 10.77 -7.98
CA THR A 103 -0.50 9.32 -7.74
C THR A 103 -1.94 8.82 -7.64
N ASN A 104 -2.91 9.67 -7.27
CA ASN A 104 -4.30 9.23 -7.16
C ASN A 104 -4.88 8.72 -8.49
N ASN A 105 -4.34 9.18 -9.62
CA ASN A 105 -4.84 8.79 -10.92
C ASN A 105 -4.64 7.28 -11.18
N PHE A 106 -3.69 6.64 -10.50
CA PHE A 106 -3.45 5.20 -10.54
C PHE A 106 -4.53 4.36 -9.82
N LEU A 107 -5.47 4.97 -9.11
CA LEU A 107 -6.65 4.28 -8.60
C LEU A 107 -7.52 3.72 -9.72
N HIS A 108 -7.46 4.33 -10.91
CA HIS A 108 -8.34 3.99 -12.02
C HIS A 108 -7.62 3.28 -13.17
N SER A 109 -6.28 3.30 -13.22
CA SER A 109 -5.46 2.76 -14.30
C SER A 109 -4.27 1.93 -13.78
N THR A 110 -3.76 0.99 -14.58
CA THR A 110 -2.66 0.07 -14.21
C THR A 110 -1.26 0.59 -14.56
N LYS A 111 -1.16 1.51 -15.53
CA LYS A 111 0.12 1.84 -16.17
C LYS A 111 0.24 3.28 -16.63
N ASP A 112 -0.86 4.03 -16.61
CA ASP A 112 -0.95 5.37 -17.15
C ASP A 112 -2.45 5.80 -17.15
N PRO A 113 -2.82 6.79 -16.32
CA PRO A 113 -4.19 7.30 -16.28
C PRO A 113 -4.53 8.28 -17.40
N TYR A 114 -3.53 8.77 -18.12
CA TYR A 114 -3.65 9.83 -19.13
C TYR A 114 -3.54 9.32 -20.57
N GLN A 115 -3.46 8.00 -20.78
CA GLN A 115 -3.21 7.38 -22.09
C GLN A 115 -1.87 7.81 -22.74
N LEU A 116 -0.95 8.36 -21.95
CA LEU A 116 0.44 8.57 -22.27
C LEU A 116 1.21 7.26 -22.08
N ALA A 117 1.62 6.63 -23.18
CA ALA A 117 2.10 5.24 -23.28
C ALA A 117 3.17 4.72 -22.29
N ASN A 118 3.72 5.53 -21.37
CA ASN A 118 4.85 5.18 -20.50
C ASN A 118 4.84 5.80 -19.08
N VAL A 119 3.69 6.12 -18.47
CA VAL A 119 3.66 6.77 -17.12
C VAL A 119 3.39 5.77 -15.99
N TYR A 120 4.43 5.26 -15.35
CA TYR A 120 4.30 4.23 -14.31
C TYR A 120 4.34 4.82 -12.90
N LEU A 121 3.70 4.15 -11.94
CA LEU A 121 3.71 4.61 -10.54
C LEU A 121 5.14 4.63 -9.94
N TRP A 122 6.02 3.71 -10.36
CA TRP A 122 7.42 3.69 -9.91
C TRP A 122 8.19 4.93 -10.35
N ASP A 123 7.71 5.69 -11.35
CA ASP A 123 8.35 6.92 -11.80
C ASP A 123 8.18 8.06 -10.77
N TYR A 124 7.28 7.89 -9.80
CA TYR A 124 6.99 8.84 -8.71
C TYR A 124 7.79 8.50 -7.44
N SER A 125 9.12 8.45 -7.56
CA SER A 125 10.04 8.12 -6.45
C SER A 125 9.89 9.04 -5.23
N GLU A 126 9.55 10.32 -5.46
CA GLU A 126 9.30 11.30 -4.39
C GLU A 126 8.05 10.98 -3.56
N ALA A 127 7.09 10.27 -4.16
CA ALA A 127 5.91 9.79 -3.45
C ALA A 127 6.19 8.48 -2.71
N TYR A 128 7.29 7.78 -3.00
CA TYR A 128 7.56 6.47 -2.40
C TYR A 128 7.85 6.60 -0.90
N LEU A 129 7.11 5.85 -0.08
CA LEU A 129 7.26 5.82 1.38
C LEU A 129 8.15 4.67 1.82
N GLY A 130 8.17 3.57 1.06
CA GLY A 130 8.88 2.34 1.39
C GLY A 130 8.01 1.11 1.14
N ASN A 131 8.48 -0.05 1.60
CA ASN A 131 7.75 -1.30 1.45
C ASN A 131 7.91 -2.23 2.66
N VAL A 132 6.90 -3.07 2.85
CA VAL A 132 6.97 -4.22 3.75
C VAL A 132 6.94 -5.45 2.88
N TYR A 133 7.89 -6.36 3.09
CA TYR A 133 7.91 -7.62 2.36
C TYR A 133 8.23 -8.81 3.25
N TYR A 134 7.81 -9.98 2.81
CA TYR A 134 8.31 -11.24 3.32
C TYR A 134 8.85 -12.11 2.20
N GLN A 135 9.76 -12.99 2.57
CA GLN A 135 10.21 -14.08 1.73
C GLN A 135 10.32 -15.36 2.56
N ARG A 136 10.08 -16.51 1.94
CA ARG A 136 10.30 -17.80 2.61
C ARG A 136 11.78 -18.06 2.86
N CYS A 137 12.07 -18.84 3.89
CA CYS A 137 13.41 -19.36 4.11
C CYS A 137 13.80 -20.32 2.97
N PRO A 138 15.05 -20.28 2.47
CA PRO A 138 15.50 -21.15 1.38
C PRO A 138 15.33 -22.65 1.67
N ASN A 139 15.45 -23.04 2.94
CA ASN A 139 15.45 -24.44 3.37
C ASN A 139 14.22 -24.86 4.18
N ASP A 140 13.26 -23.95 4.41
CA ASP A 140 12.05 -24.23 5.18
C ASP A 140 10.89 -23.37 4.69
N SER A 141 9.94 -24.00 3.98
CA SER A 141 8.80 -23.30 3.38
C SER A 141 7.76 -22.80 4.39
N LEU A 142 7.87 -23.21 5.67
CA LEU A 142 6.99 -22.78 6.74
C LEU A 142 7.51 -21.54 7.49
N LYS A 143 8.78 -21.20 7.28
CA LYS A 143 9.45 -20.07 7.93
C LYS A 143 9.61 -18.90 6.98
N ILE A 144 9.53 -17.69 7.51
CA ILE A 144 9.68 -16.46 6.74
C ILE A 144 10.71 -15.49 7.33
N ILE A 145 11.25 -14.66 6.44
CA ILE A 145 11.93 -13.42 6.80
C ILE A 145 10.97 -12.28 6.46
N LYS A 146 10.69 -11.41 7.43
CA LYS A 146 9.89 -10.19 7.24
C LYS A 146 10.79 -8.97 7.40
N THR A 147 10.75 -8.09 6.40
CA THR A 147 11.60 -6.90 6.32
C THR A 147 10.75 -5.68 6.02
N ILE A 148 11.15 -4.53 6.53
CA ILE A 148 10.62 -3.24 6.15
C ILE A 148 11.74 -2.33 5.65
N TYR A 149 11.45 -1.58 4.61
CA TYR A 149 12.25 -0.47 4.12
C TYR A 149 11.46 0.83 4.21
N LEU A 150 12.11 1.89 4.69
CA LEU A 150 11.56 3.24 4.75
C LEU A 150 12.41 4.18 3.88
N ASN A 151 11.78 4.77 2.86
CA ASN A 151 12.47 5.66 1.92
C ASN A 151 13.00 6.92 2.61
N GLN A 152 12.19 7.55 3.47
CA GLN A 152 12.52 8.84 4.11
C GLN A 152 13.76 8.80 5.01
N ALA A 153 14.13 7.63 5.50
CA ALA A 153 15.28 7.44 6.38
C ALA A 153 16.43 6.66 5.69
N GLY A 154 16.23 6.20 4.45
CA GLY A 154 17.12 5.20 3.83
C GLY A 154 17.29 3.94 4.70
N GLN A 155 16.34 3.68 5.61
CA GLN A 155 16.47 2.69 6.67
C GLN A 155 15.84 1.36 6.24
N THR A 156 16.59 0.28 6.41
CA THR A 156 16.09 -1.09 6.23
C THR A 156 16.19 -1.83 7.55
N ASP A 157 15.07 -2.36 8.03
CA ASP A 157 15.03 -3.16 9.26
C ASP A 157 14.51 -4.57 8.95
N THR A 158 15.27 -5.59 9.33
CA THR A 158 14.76 -6.97 9.39
C THR A 158 13.98 -7.13 10.68
N LEU A 159 12.66 -7.37 10.57
CA LEU A 159 11.76 -7.42 11.73
C LEU A 159 11.70 -8.80 12.34
N THR A 160 11.76 -9.82 11.50
CA THR A 160 11.78 -11.22 11.93
C THR A 160 12.57 -12.03 10.93
N ASN A 161 13.45 -12.89 11.44
CA ASN A 161 14.16 -13.87 10.65
C ASN A 161 13.96 -15.24 11.32
N GLU A 162 13.01 -16.02 10.80
CA GLU A 162 12.73 -17.36 11.33
C GLU A 162 13.74 -18.38 10.83
N CYS A 163 14.50 -18.07 9.77
CA CYS A 163 15.48 -19.01 9.19
C CYS A 163 16.67 -19.29 10.11
N LEU A 164 16.90 -18.42 11.10
CA LEU A 164 17.98 -18.53 12.07
C LEU A 164 17.52 -19.12 13.41
N LYS A 165 16.23 -19.42 13.56
CA LYS A 165 15.64 -20.05 14.74
C LYS A 165 15.47 -21.54 14.51
#